data_AF-X5PM48-F1
#
_entry.id   AF-X5PM48-F1
#
_cell.length_a   1.000
_cell.length_b   1.000
_cell.length_c   1.000
_cell.angle_alpha   90.00
_cell.angle_beta   90.00
_cell.angle_gamma   90.00
#
_symmetry.space_group_name_H-M   'P 1'
#
loop_
_entity.id
_entity.type
_entity.pdbx_description
1 polymer ?
#
loop_
_entity_poly.entity_id
_entity_poly.type
_entity_poly.pdbx_seq_one_letter_code
_entity_poly.pdbx_strand_id
1 'polypeptide(L)' 'MLVEHLPRPILARGALPDWLRTMPATSFSAIHGRDIRTLKQCPPVIDAMTYGFMILLPCDVVADKGTFS' A
#
# COMPACT_ATOMS: atom_id res chain seq x y z
N MET A 1 -10.76 25.01 6.70
CA MET A 1 -10.21 24.87 5.32
C MET A 1 -10.12 23.39 4.97
N LEU A 2 -10.22 22.97 3.70
CA LEU A 2 -10.14 21.54 3.28
C LEU A 2 -8.95 20.78 3.90
N VAL A 3 -7.80 21.45 4.06
CA VAL A 3 -6.59 20.90 4.67
C VAL A 3 -6.79 20.37 6.11
N GLU A 4 -7.78 20.87 6.85
CA GLU A 4 -8.08 20.44 8.22
C GLU A 4 -8.82 19.10 8.25
N HIS A 5 -9.42 18.68 7.14
CA HIS A 5 -10.18 17.44 7.01
C HIS A 5 -9.39 16.33 6.32
N LEU A 6 -8.27 16.65 5.68
CA LEU A 6 -7.45 15.64 5.02
C LEU A 6 -6.65 14.84 6.05
N PRO A 7 -6.65 13.50 5.96
CA PRO A 7 -5.80 12.68 6.81
C PRO A 7 -4.33 13.07 6.60
N ARG A 8 -3.58 13.15 7.69
CA ARG A 8 -2.15 13.47 7.63
C ARG A 8 -1.41 12.38 6.87
N PRO A 9 -0.40 12.73 6.03
CA PRO A 9 0.47 11.73 5.42
C PRO A 9 1.12 10.84 6.47
N ILE A 10 1.33 9.57 6.13
CA ILE A 10 1.98 8.58 6.99
C ILE A 10 3.23 8.01 6.31
N LEU A 11 4.17 7.47 7.08
CA LEU A 11 5.36 6.83 6.52
C LEU A 11 4.98 5.57 5.72
N ALA A 12 5.51 5.44 4.49
CA ALA A 12 5.19 4.33 3.60
C ALA A 12 5.57 2.95 4.18
N ARG A 13 6.66 2.89 4.96
CA ARG A 13 7.06 1.69 5.71
C ARG A 13 5.94 1.10 6.58
N GLY A 14 5.09 1.94 7.17
CA GLY A 14 3.95 1.46 7.99
C GLY A 14 2.77 0.98 7.15
N ALA A 15 2.67 1.44 5.92
CA ALA A 15 1.49 1.36 5.06
C ALA A 15 1.60 0.33 3.93
N LEU A 16 2.47 -0.67 4.07
CA LEU A 16 2.53 -1.76 3.09
C LEU A 16 1.16 -2.42 2.89
N PRO A 17 0.75 -2.72 1.66
CA PRO A 17 -0.53 -3.37 1.42
C PRO A 17 -0.62 -4.74 2.11
N ASP A 18 -1.79 -5.05 2.65
CA ASP A 18 -1.98 -6.31 3.39
C ASP A 18 -1.74 -7.54 2.54
N TRP A 19 -2.09 -7.51 1.26
CA TRP A 19 -1.82 -8.61 0.32
C TRP A 19 -0.33 -8.94 0.22
N LEU A 20 0.56 -7.95 0.34
CA LEU A 20 2.00 -8.15 0.30
C LEU A 20 2.53 -8.60 1.66
N ARG A 21 1.95 -8.08 2.74
CA ARG A 21 2.26 -8.47 4.11
C ARG A 21 1.95 -9.95 4.35
N THR A 22 0.78 -10.43 3.90
CA THR A 22 0.32 -11.81 4.04
C THR A 22 0.80 -12.75 2.93
N MET A 23 1.40 -12.22 1.85
CA MET A 23 1.95 -13.02 0.76
C MET A 23 2.94 -14.08 1.30
N PRO A 24 2.88 -15.34 0.82
CA PRO A 24 3.88 -16.34 1.17
C PRO A 24 5.23 -16.00 0.51
N ALA A 25 6.35 -16.40 1.12
CA ALA A 25 7.69 -16.13 0.57
C ALA A 25 7.93 -16.86 -0.77
N THR A 26 7.27 -18.00 -0.96
CA THR A 26 7.31 -18.82 -2.17
C THR A 26 5.90 -19.21 -2.61
N SER A 27 5.73 -19.51 -3.89
CA SER A 27 4.49 -20.03 -4.46
C SER A 27 4.79 -20.92 -5.66
N PHE A 28 3.95 -21.92 -5.88
CA PHE A 28 4.09 -22.84 -7.01
C PHE A 28 3.83 -22.10 -8.32
N SER A 29 4.73 -22.26 -9.29
CA SER A 29 4.58 -21.74 -10.64
C SER A 29 4.46 -22.90 -11.63
N ALA A 30 3.29 -23.04 -12.25
CA ALA A 30 3.05 -24.05 -13.28
C ALA A 30 4.00 -23.89 -14.48
N ILE A 31 4.42 -22.65 -14.79
CA ILE A 31 5.37 -22.34 -15.87
C ILE A 31 6.76 -22.92 -15.57
N HIS A 32 7.16 -22.93 -14.30
CA HIS A 32 8.50 -23.39 -13.89
C HIS A 32 8.48 -24.82 -13.32
N GLY A 33 7.30 -25.40 -13.10
CA GLY A 33 7.13 -26.73 -12.50
C GLY A 33 7.64 -26.84 -11.06
N ARG A 34 7.77 -25.72 -10.34
CA ARG A 34 8.36 -25.66 -8.99
C ARG A 34 7.87 -24.45 -8.20
N ASP A 35 8.15 -24.46 -6.92
CA ASP A 35 8.06 -23.26 -6.09
C ASP A 35 9.12 -22.23 -6.51
N ILE A 36 8.64 -21.00 -6.69
CA ILE A 36 9.45 -19.82 -6.97
C ILE A 36 9.27 -18.79 -5.87
N ARG A 37 10.26 -17.91 -5.74
CA ARG A 37 10.18 -16.75 -4.85
C ARG A 37 9.11 -15.78 -5.35
N THR A 38 8.27 -15.31 -4.44
CA THR A 38 7.25 -14.31 -4.75
C THR A 38 7.83 -12.90 -4.72
N LEU A 39 7.00 -11.91 -5.08
CA LEU A 39 7.36 -10.49 -5.01
C LEU A 39 7.82 -10.06 -3.61
N LYS A 40 7.34 -10.73 -2.56
CA LYS A 40 7.76 -10.51 -1.17
C LYS A 40 9.26 -10.70 -0.95
N GLN A 41 9.92 -11.44 -1.82
CA GLN A 41 11.36 -11.73 -1.79
C GLN A 41 12.15 -10.90 -2.82
N CYS A 42 11.57 -9.83 -3.36
CA CYS A 42 12.25 -8.91 -4.29
C CYS A 42 12.63 -7.61 -3.54
N PRO A 43 13.87 -7.45 -3.04
CA PRO A 43 14.26 -6.28 -2.26
C PRO A 43 13.96 -4.95 -2.97
N PRO A 44 14.23 -4.76 -4.28
CA PRO A 44 13.90 -3.51 -4.96
C PRO A 44 12.43 -3.12 -4.89
N VAL A 45 11.51 -4.09 -4.88
CA VAL A 45 10.07 -3.82 -4.82
C VAL A 45 9.65 -3.42 -3.41
N ILE A 46 10.14 -4.13 -2.39
CA ILE A 46 9.85 -3.81 -0.99
C ILE A 46 10.44 -2.44 -0.63
N ASP A 47 11.66 -2.16 -1.08
CA ASP A 47 12.31 -0.87 -0.84
C ASP A 47 11.52 0.27 -1.50
N ALA A 48 11.12 0.09 -2.78
CA ALA A 48 10.30 1.09 -3.49
C ALA A 48 8.96 1.35 -2.80
N MET A 49 8.31 0.31 -2.24
CA MET A 49 7.01 0.46 -1.57
C MET A 49 7.12 1.01 -0.14
N THR A 50 8.27 0.87 0.52
CA THR A 50 8.46 1.34 1.91
C THR A 50 9.14 2.71 2.00
N TYR A 51 9.68 3.21 0.90
CA TYR A 51 10.33 4.50 0.82
C TYR A 51 9.31 5.65 0.67
N GLY A 52 9.54 6.75 1.38
CA GLY A 52 8.70 7.95 1.31
C GLY A 52 7.49 7.94 2.25
N PHE A 53 6.43 8.62 1.83
CA PHE A 53 5.19 8.79 2.58
C PHE A 53 3.98 8.47 1.70
N MET A 54 2.92 8.00 2.34
CA MET A 54 1.63 7.79 1.70
C MET A 54 0.76 9.03 1.84
N ILE A 55 0.25 9.53 0.71
CA ILE A 55 -0.91 10.41 0.69
C ILE A 55 -2.14 9.50 0.71
N LEU A 56 -2.86 9.50 1.82
CA LEU A 56 -4.06 8.67 1.98
C LEU A 56 -5.17 9.20 1.08
N LEU A 57 -5.85 8.30 0.39
CA LEU A 57 -6.95 8.68 -0.49
C LEU A 57 -8.11 9.24 0.37
N PRO A 58 -8.73 10.36 -0.05
CA PRO A 58 -9.90 10.92 0.62
C PRO A 58 -11.14 10.10 0.24
N CYS A 59 -11.23 8.86 0.71
CA CYS A 59 -12.38 7.98 0.42
C CYS A 59 -13.48 8.06 1.50
N ASP A 60 -13.33 8.92 2.50
CA ASP A 60 -14.30 9.12 3.59
C ASP A 60 -14.76 10.57 3.76
N VAL A 61 -14.55 11.45 2.76
CA VAL A 61 -15.02 12.85 2.83
C VAL A 61 -16.27 13.03 1.97
N VAL A 62 -17.42 13.24 2.60
CA VAL A 62 -18.65 13.63 1.92
C VAL A 62 -18.64 15.14 1.69
N ALA A 63 -18.81 15.55 0.43
CA ALA A 63 -18.96 16.96 0.08
C ALA A 63 -20.43 17.28 -0.21
N ASP A 64 -21.11 18.01 0.68
CA ASP A 64 -22.47 18.53 0.47
C ASP A 64 -22.52 20.05 0.68
N LYS A 65 -23.07 20.77 -0.31
CA LYS A 65 -23.28 22.24 -0.27
C LYS A 65 -22.03 23.05 0.15
N GLY A 66 -20.84 22.61 -0.23
CA GLY A 66 -19.58 23.28 0.11
C GLY A 66 -19.01 22.94 1.50
N THR A 67 -19.59 21.94 2.16
CA THR A 67 -19.13 21.42 3.46
C THR A 67 -18.50 20.04 3.26
N PHE A 68 -17.42 19.75 3.98
CA PHE A 68 -16.72 18.46 3.97
C PHE A 68 -16.93 17.75 5.32
N SER A 69 -17.33 16.47 5.33
CA SER A 69 -17.48 15.64 6.54
C SER A 69 -16.81 14.30 6.39
#